data_AF-A0A969RDI9-F1
#
_entry.id   AF-A0A969RDI9-F1
#
_cell.length_a   1.000
_cell.length_b   1.000
_cell.length_c   1.000
_cell.angle_alpha   90.00
_cell.angle_beta   90.00
_cell.angle_gamma   90.00
#
_symmetry.space_group_name_H-M   'P 1'
#
loop_
_entity.id
_entity.type
_entity.pdbx_description
1 polymer ?
#
loop_
_entity_poly.entity_id
_entity_poly.type
_entity_poly.pdbx_seq_one_letter_code
_entity_poly.pdbx_strand_id
1 'polypeptide(L)'
;MMQPLTQHQLDQLHVCLHLAQDPTQHSKAAEAFSYLQDTISEDSPAKALLTALWKEVLMARRSAAFWQQLSDVEQNISQRLAQNHVQLQQNYLRLVQEQ
;
A
#
# COMPACT_ATOMS: atom_id res chain seq x y z
N MET A 1 -32.69 4.94 -13.05
CA MET A 1 -31.92 4.18 -14.05
C MET A 1 -30.44 4.29 -13.67
N MET A 2 -29.71 3.18 -13.50
CA MET A 2 -28.25 3.23 -13.39
C MET A 2 -27.69 3.57 -14.78
N GLN A 3 -27.17 4.78 -14.97
CA GLN A 3 -26.41 5.09 -16.17
C GLN A 3 -25.05 4.38 -16.07
N PRO A 4 -24.71 3.49 -17.02
CA PRO A 4 -23.40 2.87 -17.02
C PRO A 4 -22.31 3.90 -17.30
N LEU A 5 -21.12 3.69 -16.74
CA LEU A 5 -19.94 4.51 -17.04
C LEU A 5 -19.63 4.43 -18.53
N THR A 6 -19.28 5.56 -19.12
CA THR A 6 -18.79 5.60 -20.51
C THR A 6 -17.41 4.95 -20.61
N GLN A 7 -17.04 4.49 -21.81
CA GLN A 7 -15.72 3.90 -22.05
C GLN A 7 -14.59 4.83 -21.62
N HIS A 8 -14.74 6.14 -21.88
CA HIS A 8 -13.75 7.14 -21.49
C HIS A 8 -13.57 7.24 -19.96
N GLN A 9 -14.66 7.12 -19.20
CA GLN A 9 -14.62 7.12 -17.73
C GLN A 9 -13.99 5.83 -17.17
N LEU A 10 -14.17 4.70 -17.85
CA LEU A 10 -13.50 3.44 -17.49
C LEU A 10 -11.99 3.53 -17.73
N ASP A 11 -11.57 4.12 -18.84
CA ASP A 11 -10.14 4.32 -19.13
C ASP A 11 -9.49 5.27 -18.11
N GLN A 12 -10.19 6.36 -17.75
CA GLN A 12 -9.75 7.27 -16.68
C GLN A 12 -9.66 6.57 -15.31
N LEU A 13 -10.63 5.71 -14.98
CA LEU A 13 -10.60 4.91 -13.76
C LEU A 13 -9.39 3.97 -13.72
N HIS A 14 -9.05 3.33 -14.84
CA HIS A 14 -7.85 2.49 -14.93
C HIS A 14 -6.57 3.30 -14.68
N VAL A 15 -6.47 4.51 -15.22
CA VAL A 15 -5.34 5.40 -14.94
C VAL A 15 -5.27 5.74 -13.44
N CYS A 16 -6.41 6.07 -12.82
CA CYS A 16 -6.47 6.33 -11.38
C CYS A 16 -5.99 5.12 -10.56
N LEU A 17 -6.49 3.92 -10.89
CA LEU A 17 -6.12 2.68 -10.21
C LEU A 17 -4.65 2.31 -10.40
N HIS A 18 -4.07 2.61 -11.56
CA HIS A 18 -2.66 2.41 -11.85
C HIS A 18 -1.78 3.38 -11.04
N LEU A 19 -2.12 4.68 -11.02
CA LEU A 19 -1.41 5.68 -10.22
C LEU A 19 -1.48 5.37 -8.72
N ALA A 20 -2.63 4.87 -8.25
CA ALA A 20 -2.80 4.47 -6.86
C ALA A 20 -1.98 3.22 -6.47
N GLN A 21 -1.28 2.54 -7.39
CA GLN A 21 -0.45 1.37 -7.05
C GLN A 21 0.84 1.81 -6.38
N ASP A 22 1.31 3.00 -6.74
CA ASP A 22 2.52 3.59 -6.23
C ASP A 22 2.17 4.54 -5.06
N PRO A 23 2.63 4.24 -3.82
CA PRO A 23 2.40 5.10 -2.67
C PRO A 23 2.88 6.53 -2.85
N THR A 24 3.93 6.73 -3.66
CA THR A 24 4.49 8.06 -3.94
C THR A 24 3.60 8.90 -4.87
N GLN A 25 2.67 8.26 -5.59
CA GLN A 25 1.78 8.89 -6.55
C GLN A 25 0.34 8.99 -6.04
N HIS A 26 0.09 8.71 -4.76
CA HIS A 26 -1.24 8.81 -4.15
C HIS A 26 -1.89 10.20 -4.29
N SER A 27 -1.11 11.30 -4.26
CA SER A 27 -1.63 12.64 -4.49
C SER A 27 -2.16 12.81 -5.92
N LYS A 28 -1.36 12.40 -6.92
CA LYS A 28 -1.74 12.41 -8.33
C LYS A 28 -2.93 11.49 -8.60
N ALA A 29 -3.00 10.33 -7.95
CA ALA A 29 -4.12 9.42 -8.05
C ALA A 29 -5.41 10.03 -7.48
N ALA A 30 -5.32 10.77 -6.37
CA ALA A 30 -6.46 11.48 -5.79
C ALA A 30 -6.95 12.62 -6.69
N GLU A 31 -6.03 13.39 -7.28
CA GLU A 31 -6.35 14.45 -8.25
C GLU A 31 -7.03 13.88 -9.51
N ALA A 32 -6.48 12.81 -10.08
CA ALA A 32 -7.06 12.12 -11.24
C ALA A 32 -8.46 11.55 -10.94
N PHE A 33 -8.65 11.03 -9.73
CA PHE A 33 -9.95 10.51 -9.30
C PHE A 33 -10.97 11.63 -9.05
N SER A 34 -10.54 12.78 -8.52
CA SER A 34 -11.40 13.97 -8.39
C SER A 34 -11.87 14.44 -9.76
N TYR A 35 -10.96 14.49 -10.74
CA TYR A 35 -11.31 14.84 -12.11
C TYR A 35 -12.34 13.85 -12.71
N LEU A 36 -12.15 12.55 -12.52
CA LEU A 36 -13.13 11.54 -12.93
C LEU A 36 -14.51 11.75 -12.26
N GLN A 37 -14.55 12.08 -10.96
CA GLN A 37 -15.79 12.36 -10.25
C GLN A 37 -16.54 13.58 -10.82
N ASP A 38 -15.82 14.59 -11.29
CA ASP A 38 -16.40 15.79 -11.90
C ASP A 38 -17.01 15.50 -13.27
N THR A 39 -16.53 14.47 -13.98
CA THR A 39 -17.15 14.00 -15.24
C THR A 39 -18.43 13.19 -15.05
N ILE A 40 -18.72 12.74 -13.82
CA ILE A 40 -19.91 11.94 -13.49
C ILE A 40 -20.95 12.87 -12.87
N SER A 41 -22.18 12.82 -13.36
CA SER A 41 -23.30 13.58 -12.80
C SER A 41 -23.46 13.37 -11.29
N GLU A 42 -23.69 14.44 -10.54
CA GLU A 42 -23.77 14.41 -9.07
C GLU A 42 -24.86 13.46 -8.55
N ASP A 43 -26.01 13.39 -9.22
CA ASP A 43 -27.13 12.51 -8.84
C ASP A 43 -26.98 11.05 -9.31
N SER A 44 -25.83 10.69 -9.88
CA SER A 44 -25.61 9.31 -10.32
C SER A 44 -25.29 8.40 -9.14
N PRO A 45 -26.07 7.33 -8.89
CA PRO A 45 -25.72 6.33 -7.88
C PRO A 45 -24.36 5.66 -8.16
N ALA A 46 -23.90 5.69 -9.42
CA ALA A 46 -22.57 5.24 -9.79
C ALA A 46 -21.46 6.09 -9.15
N LYS A 47 -21.65 7.40 -9.00
CA LYS A 47 -20.66 8.31 -8.37
C LYS A 47 -20.45 7.96 -6.90
N ALA A 48 -21.53 7.74 -6.16
CA ALA A 48 -21.48 7.34 -4.75
C ALA A 48 -20.79 5.98 -4.57
N LEU A 49 -21.15 4.99 -5.39
CA LEU A 49 -20.55 3.66 -5.36
C LEU A 49 -19.05 3.70 -5.72
N LEU A 50 -18.68 4.43 -6.77
CA LEU A 50 -17.29 4.58 -7.21
C LEU A 50 -16.44 5.22 -6.11
N THR A 51 -16.99 6.22 -5.42
CA THR A 51 -16.34 6.89 -4.29
C THR A 51 -16.11 5.95 -3.11
N ALA A 52 -17.10 5.12 -2.79
CA ALA A 52 -16.96 4.11 -1.73
C ALA A 52 -15.88 3.07 -2.09
N LEU A 53 -15.93 2.54 -3.31
CA LEU A 53 -14.96 1.56 -3.79
C LEU A 53 -13.53 2.12 -3.83
N TRP A 54 -13.37 3.38 -4.23
CA TRP A 54 -12.07 4.05 -4.25
C TRP A 54 -11.44 4.14 -2.86
N LYS A 55 -12.23 4.50 -1.84
CA LYS A 55 -11.77 4.54 -0.45
C LYS A 55 -11.30 3.17 0.03
N GLU A 56 -12.08 2.12 -0.24
CA GLU A 56 -11.72 0.75 0.11
C GLU A 56 -10.41 0.30 -0.54
N VAL A 57 -10.23 0.59 -1.84
CA VAL A 57 -8.99 0.26 -2.57
C VAL A 57 -7.78 0.95 -1.93
N LEU A 58 -7.89 2.24 -1.58
CA LEU A 58 -6.80 2.96 -0.92
C LEU A 58 -6.49 2.39 0.47
N MET A 59 -7.51 2.04 1.26
CA MET A 59 -7.31 1.44 2.58
C MET A 59 -6.63 0.07 2.48
N ALA A 60 -7.08 -0.78 1.56
CA ALA A 60 -6.49 -2.09 1.32
C ALA A 60 -5.01 -1.99 0.91
N ARG A 61 -4.67 -1.05 0.02
CA ARG A 61 -3.28 -0.84 -0.43
C ARG A 61 -2.38 -0.30 0.67
N ARG A 62 -2.87 0.64 1.47
CA ARG A 62 -2.11 1.13 2.64
C ARG A 62 -1.88 0.02 3.65
N SER A 63 -2.86 -0.85 3.86
CA SER A 63 -2.71 -2.03 4.71
C SER A 63 -1.63 -2.98 4.18
N ALA A 64 -1.64 -3.29 2.89
CA ALA A 64 -0.62 -4.14 2.26
C ALA A 64 0.79 -3.55 2.40
N ALA A 65 0.96 -2.25 2.13
CA ALA A 65 2.24 -1.56 2.30
C ALA A 65 2.72 -1.58 3.77
N PHE A 66 1.79 -1.42 4.72
CA PHE A 66 2.10 -1.50 6.14
C PHE A 66 2.56 -2.90 6.56
N TRP A 67 1.88 -3.96 6.11
CA TRP A 67 2.28 -5.33 6.39
C TRP A 67 3.66 -5.68 5.81
N GLN A 68 3.96 -5.17 4.61
CA GLN A 68 5.28 -5.33 4.01
C GLN A 68 6.36 -4.67 4.88
N GLN A 69 6.16 -3.42 5.30
CA GLN A 69 7.11 -2.72 6.17
C GLN A 69 7.31 -3.43 7.51
N LEU A 70 6.23 -3.96 8.11
CA LEU A 70 6.31 -4.72 9.35
C LEU A 70 7.15 -5.99 9.17
N SER A 71 6.93 -6.71 8.07
CA SER A 71 7.71 -7.92 7.75
C SER A 71 9.20 -7.61 7.55
N ASP A 72 9.51 -6.53 6.85
CA ASP A 72 10.90 -6.09 6.64
C ASP A 72 11.60 -5.74 7.97
N VAL A 73 10.88 -5.09 8.89
CA VAL A 73 11.38 -4.78 10.25
C VAL A 73 11.59 -6.05 11.06
N GLU A 74 10.64 -6.99 11.02
CA GLU A 74 10.74 -8.28 11.70
C GLU A 74 11.96 -9.08 11.22
N GLN A 75 12.18 -9.09 9.90
CA GLN A 75 13.35 -9.73 9.30
C GLN A 75 14.65 -9.09 9.79
N ASN A 76 14.71 -7.75 9.85
CA ASN A 76 15.90 -7.04 10.34
C ASN A 76 16.21 -7.37 11.80
N ILE A 77 15.19 -7.40 12.66
CA ILE A 77 15.33 -7.72 14.09
C ILE A 77 15.83 -9.15 14.24
N SER A 78 15.20 -10.09 13.52
CA SER A 78 15.58 -11.51 13.52
C SER A 78 17.04 -11.71 13.11
N GLN A 79 17.48 -10.99 12.07
CA GLN A 79 18.86 -11.07 11.59
C GLN A 79 19.87 -10.51 12.61
N ARG A 80 19.54 -9.37 13.25
CA ARG A 80 20.39 -8.79 14.31
C ARG A 80 20.47 -9.70 15.53
N LEU A 81 19.36 -10.34 15.91
CA LEU A 81 19.32 -11.27 17.03
C LEU A 81 20.21 -12.48 16.76
N ALA A 82 20.10 -13.07 15.57
CA ALA A 82 20.93 -14.20 15.16
C ALA A 82 22.43 -13.83 15.17
N GLN A 83 22.79 -12.65 14.64
CA GLN A 83 24.17 -12.16 14.68
C GLN A 83 24.68 -11.97 16.11
N ASN A 84 23.89 -11.34 16.99
CA ASN A 84 24.25 -11.17 18.39
C ASN A 84 24.44 -12.51 19.11
N HIS A 85 23.56 -13.48 18.84
CA HIS A 85 23.65 -14.80 19.45
C HIS A 85 24.95 -15.52 19.06
N VAL A 86 25.32 -15.48 17.78
CA VAL A 86 26.59 -16.06 17.29
C VAL A 86 27.78 -15.35 17.92
N GLN A 87 27.77 -14.01 18.01
CA GLN A 87 28.84 -13.24 18.65
C GLN A 87 28.98 -13.57 20.14
N LEU A 88 27.86 -13.72 20.86
CA LEU A 88 27.86 -14.12 22.26
C LEU A 88 28.46 -15.52 22.44
N GLN A 89 28.08 -16.48 21.61
CA GLN A 89 28.67 -17.83 21.64
C GLN A 89 30.19 -17.79 21.38
N GLN A 90 30.63 -17.02 20.38
CA GLN A 90 32.06 -16.87 20.09
C GLN A 90 32.83 -16.22 21.24
N ASN A 91 32.27 -15.17 21.85
CA ASN A 91 32.89 -14.52 23.00
C ASN A 91 32.94 -15.44 24.22
N TYR A 92 31.87 -16.21 24.47
CA TYR A 92 31.84 -17.18 25.55
C TYR A 92 32.89 -18.28 25.36
N LEU A 93 32.98 -18.84 24.14
CA LEU A 93 34.00 -19.84 23.80
C LEU A 93 35.42 -19.29 23.99
N ARG A 94 35.69 -18.04 23.56
CA ARG A 94 36.99 -17.40 23.75
C ARG A 94 37.31 -17.24 25.24
N LEU A 95 36.35 -16.77 26.04
CA LEU A 95 36.55 -16.53 27.47
C LEU A 95 36.80 -17.83 28.25
N VAL A 96 36.21 -18.95 27.83
CA VAL A 96 36.47 -20.28 28.41
C VAL A 96 37.85 -20.82 27.99
N GLN A 97 38.34 -20.51 26.79
CA GLN A 97 39.66 -20.94 26.32
C GLN A 97 40.82 -20.14 26.95
N GLU A 98 40.54 -18.92 27.41
CA GLU A 98 41.52 -18.04 28.08
C GLU A 98 41.67 -18.34 29.59
N GLN A 99 40.79 -19.19 30.17
CA GLN A 99 40.86 -19.68 31.56
C GLN A 99 41.57 -21.04 31.66
#